data_AF-A0A645E7F4-F1
#
_entry.id   AF-A0A645E7F4-F1
#
_cell.length_a   1.000
_cell.length_b   1.000
_cell.length_c   1.000
_cell.angle_alpha   90.00
_cell.angle_beta   90.00
_cell.angle_gamma   90.00
#
_symmetry.space_group_name_H-M   'P 1'
#
loop_
_entity.id
_entity.type
_entity.pdbx_description
1 polymer ?
#
loop_
_entity_poly.entity_id
_entity_poly.type
_entity_poly.pdbx_seq_one_letter_code
_entity_poly.pdbx_strand_id
1 'polypeptide(L)'
;MNVRDNLIAAPIMSSKRAREEAIQKSRALLSKVGLLDKENVFPSKLSGGQKQRVAIARALMQNPDVLLFDEPTSALDPELTGEVLNVIKDLAKEANVTMLIVTHEIGFAREVARRVVFMDGGMILADGTPDTVLDNPESERIRAFLKKVL
;
A
#
# COMPACT_ATOMS: atom_id res chain seq x y z
N MET A 1 3.95 -7.13 21.25
CA MET A 1 5.08 -7.30 20.32
C MET A 1 5.56 -5.94 19.85
N ASN A 2 6.87 -5.71 19.76
CA ASN A 2 7.44 -4.53 19.11
C ASN A 2 7.34 -4.64 17.58
N VAL A 3 7.78 -3.61 16.85
CA VAL A 3 7.76 -3.56 15.38
C VAL A 3 8.49 -4.75 14.74
N ARG A 4 9.74 -5.02 15.12
CA ARG A 4 10.50 -6.15 14.56
C ARG A 4 9.78 -7.47 14.76
N ASP A 5 9.33 -7.73 15.99
CA ASP A 5 8.65 -8.96 16.36
C ASP A 5 7.34 -9.10 15.58
N ASN A 6 6.67 -7.98 15.27
CA ASN A 6 5.48 -7.96 14.40
C ASN A 6 5.81 -8.38 12.95
N LEU A 7 6.95 -7.92 12.40
CA LEU A 7 7.38 -8.28 11.05
C LEU A 7 7.81 -9.75 10.94
N ILE A 8 8.60 -10.25 11.90
CA ILE A 8 9.18 -11.59 11.82
C ILE A 8 8.22 -12.70 12.25
N ALA A 9 7.10 -12.38 12.91
CA ALA A 9 6.15 -13.36 13.41
C ALA A 9 5.69 -14.35 12.33
N ALA A 10 5.14 -13.86 11.22
CA ALA A 10 4.62 -14.72 10.15
C ALA A 10 5.73 -15.58 9.47
N PRO A 11 6.89 -15.03 9.06
CA PRO A 11 8.00 -15.83 8.52
C PRO A 11 8.48 -16.95 9.44
N ILE A 12 8.55 -16.69 10.75
CA ILE A 12 9.00 -17.69 11.75
C ILE A 12 7.92 -18.74 11.98
N MET A 13 6.66 -18.32 12.18
CA MET A 13 5.54 -19.24 12.45
C MET A 13 5.22 -20.15 11.28
N SER A 14 5.44 -19.70 10.04
CA SER A 14 5.26 -20.51 8.84
C SER A 14 6.46 -21.42 8.54
N SER A 15 7.46 -21.50 9.42
CA SER A 15 8.71 -22.26 9.25
C SER A 15 9.45 -21.96 7.94
N LYS A 16 9.23 -20.77 7.36
CA LYS A 16 9.79 -20.40 6.06
C LYS A 16 11.21 -19.85 6.15
N ARG A 17 11.67 -19.41 7.33
CA ARG A 17 13.02 -18.83 7.54
C ARG A 17 13.57 -19.05 8.94
N ALA A 18 14.90 -19.12 9.03
CA ALA A 18 15.58 -19.00 10.31
C ALA A 18 15.35 -17.61 10.92
N ARG A 19 15.36 -17.53 12.26
CA ARG A 19 15.09 -16.28 12.98
C ARG A 19 16.04 -15.16 12.57
N GLU A 20 17.33 -15.46 12.39
CA GLU A 20 18.35 -14.49 12.03
C GLU A 20 18.10 -13.89 10.63
N GLU A 21 17.79 -14.73 9.65
CA GLU A 21 17.43 -14.29 8.29
C GLU A 21 16.17 -13.42 8.29
N ALA A 22 15.17 -13.78 9.11
CA ALA A 22 13.95 -12.99 9.26
C ALA A 22 14.25 -11.60 9.87
N ILE A 23 15.16 -11.51 10.86
CA ILE A 23 15.57 -10.24 11.45
C ILE A 23 16.32 -9.37 10.43
N GLN A 24 17.25 -9.95 9.68
CA GLN A 24 17.98 -9.23 8.63
C GLN A 24 17.03 -8.66 7.57
N LYS A 25 16.09 -9.48 7.09
CA LYS A 25 15.08 -9.03 6.15
C LYS A 25 14.16 -7.96 6.73
N SER A 26 13.75 -8.11 7.99
CA SER A 26 12.93 -7.12 8.70
C SER A 26 13.62 -5.75 8.73
N ARG A 27 14.92 -5.70 9.07
CA ARG A 27 15.70 -4.46 9.04
C ARG A 27 15.79 -3.84 7.65
N ALA A 28 16.03 -4.65 6.62
CA ALA A 28 16.07 -4.16 5.24
C ALA A 28 14.73 -3.52 4.82
N LEU A 29 13.60 -4.16 5.14
CA LEU A 29 12.27 -3.64 4.85
C LEU A 29 11.91 -2.42 5.70
N LEU A 30 12.29 -2.38 6.98
CA LEU A 30 12.12 -1.21 7.83
C LEU A 30 12.93 -0.02 7.34
N SER A 31 14.17 -0.24 6.87
CA SER A 31 14.98 0.81 6.23
C SER A 31 14.29 1.36 4.98
N LYS A 32 13.74 0.47 4.16
CA LYS A 32 13.04 0.84 2.92
C LYS A 32 11.80 1.70 3.17
N VAL A 33 11.04 1.41 4.22
CA VAL A 33 9.87 2.23 4.61
C VAL A 33 10.24 3.40 5.54
N GLY A 34 11.53 3.64 5.78
CA GLY A 34 12.03 4.76 6.59
C GLY A 34 11.73 4.67 8.09
N LEU A 35 11.73 3.45 8.66
CA LEU A 35 11.38 3.17 10.06
C LEU A 35 12.36 2.23 10.76
N LEU A 36 13.62 2.17 10.30
CA LEU A 36 14.66 1.34 10.93
C LEU A 36 14.91 1.73 12.39
N ASP A 37 14.89 3.01 12.72
CA ASP A 37 15.03 3.54 14.08
C ASP A 37 13.87 3.11 15.02
N LYS A 38 12.76 2.62 14.45
CA LYS A 38 11.58 2.16 15.20
C LYS A 38 11.55 0.65 15.43
N GLU A 39 12.60 -0.09 15.06
CA GLU A 39 12.66 -1.57 15.13
C GLU A 39 12.17 -2.13 16.49
N ASN A 40 12.58 -1.51 17.60
CA ASN A 40 12.26 -1.98 18.95
C ASN A 40 11.06 -1.25 19.60
N VAL A 41 10.38 -0.37 18.87
CA VAL A 41 9.26 0.44 19.38
C VAL A 41 7.97 -0.38 19.37
N PHE A 42 7.05 -0.10 20.30
CA PHE A 42 5.72 -0.71 20.32
C PHE A 42 4.74 0.05 19.41
N PRO A 43 3.80 -0.63 18.72
CA PRO A 43 2.84 0.03 17.83
C PRO A 43 2.02 1.16 18.47
N SER A 44 1.80 1.13 19.78
CA SER A 44 1.10 2.19 20.53
C SER A 44 1.86 3.53 20.55
N LYS A 45 3.14 3.54 20.20
CA LYS A 45 4.00 4.74 20.13
C LYS A 45 4.21 5.25 18.70
N LEU A 46 3.54 4.64 17.72
CA LEU A 46 3.64 5.03 16.31
C LEU A 46 2.45 5.91 15.90
N SER A 47 2.69 6.87 15.00
CA SER A 47 1.62 7.60 14.31
C SER A 47 0.81 6.66 13.39
N GLY A 48 -0.35 7.12 12.90
CA GLY A 48 -1.16 6.35 11.94
C GLY A 48 -0.36 5.96 10.69
N GLY A 49 0.30 6.92 10.05
CA GLY A 49 1.13 6.67 8.86
C GLY A 49 2.30 5.72 9.12
N GLN A 50 2.94 5.82 10.30
CA GLN A 50 4.00 4.89 10.70
C GLN A 50 3.48 3.46 10.87
N LYS A 51 2.31 3.28 11.50
CA LYS A 51 1.67 1.96 11.64
C LYS A 51 1.38 1.35 10.27
N GLN A 52 0.92 2.16 9.32
CA GLN A 52 0.62 1.70 7.98
C GLN A 52 1.89 1.29 7.21
N ARG A 53 2.96 2.08 7.29
CA ARG A 53 4.27 1.73 6.72
C ARG A 53 4.85 0.44 7.33
N VAL A 54 4.68 0.23 8.65
CA VAL A 54 5.00 -1.05 9.31
C VAL A 54 4.16 -2.21 8.76
N ALA A 55 2.86 -2.00 8.53
CA ALA A 55 1.98 -3.02 7.97
C ALA A 55 2.38 -3.42 6.54
N ILE A 56 2.79 -2.45 5.72
CA ILE A 56 3.34 -2.69 4.37
C ILE A 56 4.62 -3.53 4.46
N ALA A 57 5.58 -3.11 5.30
CA ALA A 57 6.82 -3.86 5.51
C ALA A 57 6.54 -5.30 5.98
N ARG A 58 5.57 -5.48 6.88
CA ARG A 58 5.13 -6.81 7.33
C ARG A 58 4.59 -7.66 6.19
N ALA A 59 3.76 -7.12 5.31
CA ALA A 59 3.23 -7.88 4.17
C ALA A 59 4.36 -8.34 3.23
N LEU A 60 5.35 -7.49 2.99
CA LEU A 60 6.53 -7.80 2.15
C LEU A 60 7.46 -8.86 2.75
N MET A 61 7.37 -9.14 4.06
CA MET A 61 8.18 -10.18 4.70
C MET A 61 8.00 -11.56 4.05
N GLN A 62 6.84 -11.84 3.46
CA GLN A 62 6.54 -13.13 2.83
C GLN A 62 7.00 -13.27 1.37
N ASN A 63 7.60 -12.23 0.75
CA ASN A 63 7.85 -12.19 -0.71
C ASN A 63 6.56 -12.49 -1.50
N PRO A 64 5.49 -11.72 -1.33
CA PRO A 64 4.26 -11.98 -2.05
C PRO A 64 4.43 -11.65 -3.55
N ASP A 65 3.85 -12.48 -4.42
CA ASP A 65 3.73 -12.16 -5.85
C ASP A 65 2.67 -11.07 -6.09
N VAL A 66 1.70 -10.97 -5.19
CA VAL A 66 0.57 -10.02 -5.25
C VAL A 66 0.39 -9.32 -3.90
N LEU A 67 0.30 -7.99 -3.93
CA LEU A 67 0.02 -7.14 -2.78
C LEU A 67 -1.31 -6.42 -2.96
N LEU A 68 -2.22 -6.63 -2.02
CA LEU A 68 -3.54 -6.02 -2.02
C LEU A 68 -3.57 -4.86 -1.02
N PHE A 69 -4.08 -3.72 -1.45
CA PHE A 69 -4.32 -2.56 -0.60
C PHE A 69 -5.81 -2.22 -0.65
N ASP A 70 -6.44 -2.25 0.52
CA ASP A 70 -7.83 -1.83 0.69
C ASP A 70 -7.84 -0.48 1.41
N GLU A 71 -8.08 0.59 0.65
CA GLU A 71 -8.06 1.99 1.09
C GLU A 71 -6.95 2.32 2.10
N PRO A 72 -5.67 2.20 1.72
CA PRO A 72 -4.57 2.20 2.67
C PRO A 72 -4.37 3.54 3.42
N THR A 73 -5.08 4.60 3.04
CA THR A 73 -4.93 5.95 3.58
C THR A 73 -6.23 6.53 4.16
N SER A 74 -7.38 5.84 4.06
CA SER A 74 -8.69 6.42 4.43
C SER A 74 -8.85 6.75 5.91
N ALA A 75 -8.09 6.07 6.78
CA ALA A 75 -8.08 6.30 8.22
C ALA A 75 -6.93 7.20 8.70
N LEU A 76 -6.26 7.92 7.78
CA LEU A 76 -5.13 8.77 8.09
C LEU A 76 -5.46 10.25 7.92
N ASP A 77 -4.87 11.08 8.76
CA ASP A 77 -4.90 12.52 8.57
C ASP A 77 -4.23 12.90 7.23
N PRO A 78 -4.72 13.93 6.52
CA PRO A 78 -4.18 14.33 5.21
C PRO A 78 -2.67 14.57 5.19
N GLU A 79 -2.10 15.06 6.30
CA GLU A 79 -0.66 15.29 6.45
C GLU A 79 0.17 14.00 6.41
N LEU A 80 -0.41 12.86 6.81
CA LEU A 80 0.26 11.56 6.87
C LEU A 80 0.04 10.70 5.62
N THR A 81 -1.01 11.00 4.84
CA THR A 81 -1.37 10.26 3.62
C THR A 81 -0.23 10.25 2.60
N GLY A 82 0.45 11.38 2.40
CA GLY A 82 1.55 11.49 1.45
C GLY A 82 2.72 10.53 1.75
N GLU A 83 3.07 10.35 3.02
CA GLU A 83 4.16 9.44 3.41
C GLU A 83 3.87 7.98 3.05
N VAL A 84 2.61 7.55 3.25
CA VAL A 84 2.18 6.19 2.95
C VAL A 84 2.10 5.98 1.44
N LEU A 85 1.49 6.92 0.72
CA LEU A 85 1.40 6.84 -0.74
C LEU A 85 2.79 6.77 -1.37
N ASN A 86 3.76 7.58 -0.93
CA ASN A 86 5.13 7.54 -1.45
C ASN A 86 5.78 6.16 -1.31
N VAL A 87 5.61 5.49 -0.16
CA VAL A 87 6.09 4.11 0.01
C VAL A 87 5.43 3.16 -1.00
N ILE A 88 4.12 3.30 -1.22
CA ILE A 88 3.39 2.48 -2.19
C ILE A 88 3.87 2.78 -3.62
N LYS A 89 4.12 4.05 -3.96
CA LYS A 89 4.67 4.45 -5.27
C LYS A 89 6.03 3.81 -5.54
N ASP A 90 6.91 3.83 -4.54
CA ASP A 90 8.25 3.27 -4.68
C ASP A 90 8.20 1.74 -4.83
N LEU A 91 7.26 1.07 -4.13
CA LEU A 91 7.01 -0.35 -4.33
C LEU A 91 6.45 -0.66 -5.73
N ALA A 92 5.56 0.19 -6.27
CA ALA A 92 5.00 0.00 -7.60
C ALA A 92 6.04 0.11 -8.73
N LYS A 93 7.16 0.81 -8.49
CA LYS A 93 8.29 0.89 -9.43
C LYS A 93 9.13 -0.39 -9.44
N GLU A 94 8.97 -1.26 -8.46
CA GLU A 94 9.74 -2.50 -8.38
C GLU A 94 9.08 -3.61 -9.20
N ALA A 95 9.88 -4.26 -10.07
CA ALA A 95 9.36 -5.17 -11.09
C ALA A 95 8.76 -6.50 -10.57
N ASN A 96 8.90 -6.81 -9.28
CA ASN A 96 8.68 -8.16 -8.74
C ASN A 96 7.40 -8.32 -7.91
N VAL A 97 6.50 -7.34 -7.91
CA VAL A 97 5.23 -7.45 -7.17
C VAL A 97 4.07 -6.88 -7.98
N THR A 98 3.00 -7.66 -8.13
CA THR A 98 1.74 -7.18 -8.68
C THR A 98 0.95 -6.46 -7.60
N MET A 99 0.43 -5.27 -7.88
CA MET A 99 -0.30 -4.48 -6.88
C MET A 99 -1.75 -4.25 -7.33
N LEU A 100 -2.69 -4.52 -6.42
CA LEU A 100 -4.10 -4.17 -6.57
C LEU A 100 -4.47 -3.22 -5.44
N ILE A 101 -4.95 -2.03 -5.80
CA ILE A 101 -5.19 -0.94 -4.85
C ILE A 101 -6.62 -0.46 -5.02
N VAL A 102 -7.40 -0.53 -3.94
CA VAL A 102 -8.66 0.20 -3.78
C VAL A 102 -8.32 1.54 -3.15
N THR A 103 -8.67 2.65 -3.81
CA THR A 103 -8.35 3.99 -3.31
C THR A 103 -9.29 5.04 -3.88
N HIS A 104 -9.50 6.11 -3.11
CA HIS A 104 -10.12 7.35 -3.56
C HIS A 104 -9.08 8.43 -3.93
N GLU A 105 -7.78 8.15 -3.81
CA GLU A 105 -6.69 9.06 -4.14
C GLU A 105 -6.44 9.10 -5.66
N ILE A 106 -7.28 9.83 -6.40
CA ILE A 106 -7.26 9.87 -7.87
C ILE A 106 -5.92 10.34 -8.42
N GLY A 107 -5.29 11.34 -7.78
CA GLY A 107 -3.96 11.84 -8.19
C GLY A 107 -2.89 10.75 -8.09
N PHE A 108 -2.93 9.94 -7.03
CA PHE A 108 -2.04 8.79 -6.88
C PHE A 108 -2.32 7.73 -7.95
N ALA A 109 -3.60 7.38 -8.17
CA ALA A 109 -3.98 6.40 -9.18
C ALA A 109 -3.50 6.81 -10.58
N ARG A 110 -3.61 8.09 -10.94
CA ARG A 110 -3.10 8.64 -12.22
C ARG A 110 -1.60 8.45 -12.37
N GLU A 111 -0.85 8.59 -11.29
CA GLU A 111 0.62 8.54 -11.33
C GLU A 111 1.18 7.11 -11.40
N VAL A 112 0.56 6.14 -10.72
CA VAL A 112 1.14 4.79 -10.58
C VAL A 112 0.40 3.68 -11.32
N ALA A 113 -0.90 3.86 -11.60
CA ALA A 113 -1.69 2.75 -12.10
C ALA A 113 -1.39 2.49 -13.57
N ARG A 114 -1.16 1.22 -13.92
CA ARG A 114 -1.11 0.78 -15.33
C ARG A 114 -2.53 0.60 -15.91
N ARG A 115 -3.48 0.25 -15.05
CA ARG A 115 -4.86 -0.09 -15.37
C ARG A 115 -5.76 0.39 -14.22
N VAL A 116 -6.88 0.99 -14.55
CA VAL A 116 -7.89 1.48 -13.62
C VAL A 116 -9.20 0.77 -13.91
N VAL A 117 -9.83 0.26 -12.86
CA VAL A 117 -11.15 -0.37 -12.92
C VAL A 117 -12.09 0.47 -12.08
N PHE A 118 -13.12 1.02 -12.71
CA PHE A 118 -14.18 1.75 -12.03
C PHE A 118 -15.36 0.82 -11.75
N MET A 119 -15.76 0.75 -10.47
CA MET A 119 -16.87 -0.10 -10.03
C MET A 119 -17.98 0.73 -9.39
N ASP A 120 -19.23 0.35 -9.64
CA ASP A 120 -20.41 0.91 -8.98
C ASP A 120 -21.56 -0.11 -8.98
N GLY A 121 -22.31 -0.18 -7.88
CA GLY A 121 -23.41 -1.14 -7.73
C GLY A 121 -23.02 -2.61 -7.93
N GLY A 122 -21.76 -2.97 -7.66
CA GLY A 122 -21.23 -4.33 -7.89
C GLY A 122 -20.84 -4.64 -9.34
N MET A 123 -20.93 -3.66 -10.25
CA MET A 123 -20.60 -3.81 -11.66
C MET A 123 -19.31 -3.04 -12.01
N ILE A 124 -18.51 -3.59 -12.92
CA ILE A 124 -17.40 -2.86 -13.55
C ILE A 124 -17.99 -1.98 -14.65
N LEU A 125 -17.95 -0.67 -14.46
CA LEU A 125 -18.47 0.29 -15.46
C LEU A 125 -17.39 0.80 -16.41
N ALA A 126 -16.12 0.75 -16.01
CA ALA A 126 -15.00 1.02 -16.89
C ALA A 126 -13.77 0.22 -16.49
N ASP A 127 -12.97 -0.10 -17.50
CA ASP A 127 -11.75 -0.88 -17.37
C ASP A 127 -10.77 -0.43 -18.47
N GLY A 128 -9.69 0.25 -18.09
CA GLY A 128 -8.80 0.86 -19.06
C GLY A 128 -7.56 1.49 -18.45
N THR A 129 -6.86 2.31 -19.22
CA THR A 129 -5.73 3.09 -18.70
C THR A 129 -6.23 4.25 -17.83
N PRO A 130 -5.38 4.83 -16.96
CA PRO A 130 -5.74 6.04 -16.22
C PRO A 130 -6.27 7.15 -17.12
N ASP A 131 -5.66 7.36 -18.29
CA ASP A 131 -6.10 8.36 -19.26
C ASP A 131 -7.56 8.11 -19.71
N THR A 132 -7.89 6.89 -20.12
CA THR A 132 -9.25 6.57 -20.61
C THR A 132 -10.31 6.59 -19.52
N VAL A 133 -9.96 6.25 -18.27
CA VAL A 133 -10.93 6.08 -17.18
C VAL A 133 -11.03 7.32 -16.28
N LEU A 134 -9.93 8.05 -16.09
CA LEU A 134 -9.85 9.16 -15.14
C LEU A 134 -9.73 10.52 -15.82
N ASP A 135 -9.04 10.62 -16.96
CA ASP A 135 -8.84 11.89 -17.67
C ASP A 135 -9.94 12.12 -18.72
N ASN A 136 -10.29 11.08 -19.49
CA ASN A 136 -11.24 11.12 -20.60
C ASN A 136 -12.38 10.09 -20.47
N PRO A 137 -13.12 10.03 -19.35
CA PRO A 137 -14.16 9.02 -19.13
C PRO A 137 -15.36 9.15 -20.09
N GLU A 138 -15.74 8.06 -20.73
CA GLU A 138 -16.93 7.99 -21.59
C GLU A 138 -18.24 8.07 -20.80
N SER A 139 -18.27 7.51 -19.59
CA SER A 139 -19.47 7.39 -18.75
C SER A 139 -19.77 8.68 -17.97
N GLU A 140 -21.02 9.16 -18.04
CA GLU A 140 -21.53 10.26 -17.20
C GLU A 140 -21.42 9.94 -15.71
N ARG A 141 -21.61 8.67 -15.32
CA ARG A 141 -21.49 8.25 -13.92
C ARG A 141 -20.08 8.44 -13.38
N ILE A 142 -19.07 8.11 -14.18
CA ILE A 142 -17.66 8.28 -13.82
C ILE A 142 -17.33 9.78 -13.74
N ARG A 143 -17.79 10.59 -14.71
CA ARG A 143 -17.64 12.06 -14.65
C ARG A 143 -18.27 12.66 -13.39
N ALA A 144 -19.47 12.21 -13.02
CA ALA A 144 -20.15 12.68 -11.83
C ALA A 144 -19.43 12.26 -10.54
N PHE A 145 -18.83 11.06 -10.50
CA PHE A 145 -18.01 10.62 -9.38
C PHE A 145 -16.74 11.47 -9.24
N LEU A 146 -15.96 11.63 -10.32
CA LEU A 146 -14.70 12.37 -10.29
C LEU A 146 -14.89 13.83 -9.85
N LYS A 147 -15.99 14.49 -10.25
CA LYS A 147 -16.34 15.85 -9.81
C LYS A 147 -16.62 16.00 -8.31
N LYS A 148 -16.90 14.93 -7.59
CA LYS A 148 -17.13 14.96 -6.14
C LYS A 148 -15.87 14.70 -5.33
N VAL A 149 -14.86 14.10 -5.97
CA VAL A 149 -13.62 13.64 -5.34
C VAL A 149 -12.45 14.58 -5.65
N LEU A 150 -12.53 15.32 -6.77
CA LEU A 150 -11.64 16.42 -7.14
C LEU A 150 -12.22 17.77 -6.69
#